data_AF-A0A9E3I3M4-F1
#
_entry.id   AF-A0A9E3I3M4-F1
#
_cell.length_a   1.000
_cell.length_b   1.000
_cell.length_c   1.000
_cell.angle_alpha   90.00
_cell.angle_beta   90.00
_cell.angle_gamma   90.00
#
_symmetry.space_group_name_H-M   'P 1'
#
loop_
_entity.id
_entity.type
_entity.pdbx_description
1 polymer ?
#
loop_
_entity_poly.entity_id
_entity_poly.type
_entity_poly.pdbx_seq_one_letter_code
_entity_poly.pdbx_strand_id
1 'polypeptide(L)'
;MRKIPINVSKKILADVSSGIYRTPANALKEIVSNSFDADAHRVHISTNVPYFDIFTCEDDGSGITAREFEKVMDRIGSSSKREQGDISTKTSRPIIGKIGIGILAVAQICHKFSFISKKKGSKDYFHATIDLKQFEEVESEKSYKSGRGNINLGNCDIEDRLEDEVGTQSHYTKIIMEEIREDFREKLLDETNKRLFGARDSKTPAKTSDDFIQFVNAIKSKKFNEISPYDLLIWELGLLCPIEYIDDGPLPDNKVLQKEISRLRNYNFKVFVDGLEIRKPILFPTASDLKKRGPDYKIYPPISFDKAMNGSGLKFTGYIFHQRKRIQPVELQGILIRIKGVGIGSYDRSFLHYPKAEGPMFSQLSGELFVEIGLEDALNIDRNSFNETHKHYLQIRDILWEYLGSGDGVFADIRYRSKRRRESEKKKLAEIEFEEILSSIREVIGIDIKLVRSSSIINKGPYIFNKAKRRLVFYPDSFWTRNQKERLSREKIILALSAAKTVSKSVNEFEKNILKILACGK
;
A
#
# COMPACT_ATOMS: atom_id res chain seq x y z
N MET A 1 17.34 -25.06 -36.01
CA MET A 1 16.00 -24.57 -35.68
C MET A 1 15.01 -25.74 -35.66
N ARG A 2 14.41 -26.03 -34.50
CA ARG A 2 13.34 -27.05 -34.31
C ARG A 2 12.02 -26.34 -34.04
N LYS A 3 10.96 -26.71 -34.75
CA LYS A 3 9.59 -26.20 -34.52
C LYS A 3 8.85 -27.08 -33.54
N ILE A 4 8.26 -26.48 -32.51
CA ILE A 4 7.44 -27.19 -31.52
C ILE A 4 6.05 -26.53 -31.39
N PRO A 5 4.98 -27.29 -31.17
CA PRO A 5 3.65 -26.74 -30.95
C PRO A 5 3.53 -26.06 -29.57
N ILE A 6 2.75 -24.99 -29.51
CA ILE A 6 2.34 -24.32 -28.27
C ILE A 6 0.93 -24.78 -27.93
N ASN A 7 0.78 -25.56 -26.88
CA ASN A 7 -0.50 -26.17 -26.52
C ASN A 7 -0.98 -25.63 -25.16
N VAL A 8 -2.19 -25.06 -25.16
CA VAL A 8 -2.80 -24.45 -23.96
C VAL A 8 -4.12 -25.13 -23.65
N SER A 9 -4.39 -25.34 -22.36
CA SER A 9 -5.70 -25.84 -21.93
C SER A 9 -6.83 -24.89 -22.34
N LYS A 10 -7.89 -25.42 -22.98
CA LYS A 10 -9.11 -24.67 -23.36
C LYS A 10 -9.71 -23.84 -22.23
N LYS A 11 -9.68 -24.38 -21.00
CA LYS A 11 -10.16 -23.70 -19.81
C LYS A 11 -9.39 -22.40 -19.58
N ILE A 12 -8.06 -22.46 -19.68
CA ILE A 12 -7.18 -21.32 -19.41
C ILE A 12 -7.28 -20.28 -20.52
N LEU A 13 -7.44 -20.71 -21.77
CA LEU A 13 -7.59 -19.77 -22.89
C LEU A 13 -8.85 -18.92 -22.78
N ALA A 14 -10.00 -19.53 -22.49
CA ALA A 14 -11.27 -18.82 -22.33
C ALA A 14 -11.24 -17.80 -21.18
N ASP A 15 -10.40 -18.07 -20.17
CA ASP A 15 -10.20 -17.17 -19.04
C ASP A 15 -9.21 -16.06 -19.40
N VAL A 16 -8.06 -16.35 -20.04
CA VAL A 16 -7.07 -15.34 -20.48
C VAL A 16 -7.69 -14.33 -21.44
N SER A 17 -8.56 -14.79 -22.35
CA SER A 17 -9.27 -13.95 -23.32
C SER A 17 -10.36 -13.04 -22.75
N SER A 18 -10.65 -13.18 -21.45
CA SER A 18 -11.53 -12.25 -20.73
C SER A 18 -10.81 -11.02 -20.15
N GLY A 19 -9.51 -10.85 -20.42
CA GLY A 19 -8.73 -9.71 -19.94
C GLY A 19 -8.21 -9.89 -18.51
N ILE A 20 -7.61 -11.05 -18.22
CA ILE A 20 -7.13 -11.44 -16.88
C ILE A 20 -6.28 -10.36 -16.18
N TYR A 21 -5.38 -9.68 -16.91
CA TYR A 21 -4.49 -8.69 -16.32
C TYR A 21 -5.06 -7.29 -16.47
N ARG A 22 -5.58 -6.76 -15.34
CA ARG A 22 -6.22 -5.45 -15.29
C ARG A 22 -5.26 -4.27 -15.50
N THR A 23 -3.96 -4.48 -15.22
CA THR A 23 -2.93 -3.43 -15.35
C THR A 23 -1.62 -4.02 -15.89
N PRO A 24 -0.78 -3.23 -16.57
CA PRO A 24 0.57 -3.64 -17.01
C PRO A 24 1.42 -4.27 -15.91
N ALA A 25 1.30 -3.78 -14.67
CA ALA A 25 2.04 -4.30 -13.53
C ALA A 25 1.67 -5.74 -13.20
N ASN A 26 0.40 -6.12 -13.37
CA ASN A 26 -0.03 -7.49 -13.08
C ASN A 26 0.57 -8.51 -14.06
N ALA A 27 0.78 -8.14 -15.32
CA ALA A 27 1.42 -9.01 -16.31
C ALA A 27 2.92 -9.16 -16.01
N LEU A 28 3.63 -8.05 -15.76
CA LEU A 28 5.05 -8.07 -15.40
C LEU A 28 5.32 -8.76 -14.03
N LYS A 29 4.39 -8.64 -13.07
CA LYS A 29 4.44 -9.35 -11.77
C LYS A 29 4.60 -10.86 -11.94
N GLU A 30 3.96 -11.46 -12.93
CA GLU A 30 4.07 -12.91 -13.17
C GLU A 30 5.47 -13.29 -13.65
N ILE A 31 6.10 -12.47 -14.49
CA ILE A 31 7.49 -12.67 -14.92
C ILE A 31 8.43 -12.58 -13.71
N VAL A 32 8.29 -11.52 -12.89
CA VAL A 32 9.10 -11.34 -11.66
C VAL A 32 8.89 -12.51 -10.69
N SER A 33 7.66 -13.00 -10.55
CA SER A 33 7.35 -14.16 -9.69
C SER A 33 8.02 -15.45 -10.19
N ASN A 34 8.12 -15.64 -11.51
CA ASN A 34 8.85 -16.78 -12.07
C ASN A 34 10.35 -16.68 -11.81
N SER A 35 10.94 -15.49 -11.90
CA SER A 35 12.34 -15.26 -11.54
C SER A 35 12.59 -15.51 -10.05
N PHE A 36 11.65 -15.12 -9.18
CA PHE A 36 11.71 -15.44 -7.75
C PHE A 36 11.72 -16.95 -7.49
N ASP A 37 10.82 -17.70 -8.14
CA ASP A 37 10.75 -19.17 -8.09
C ASP A 37 12.01 -19.84 -8.67
N ALA A 38 12.72 -19.16 -9.58
CA ALA A 38 13.96 -19.64 -10.17
C ALA A 38 15.20 -19.38 -9.30
N ASP A 39 15.01 -18.89 -8.07
CA ASP A 39 16.07 -18.49 -7.13
C ASP A 39 16.97 -17.34 -7.65
N ALA A 40 16.43 -16.45 -8.51
CA ALA A 40 17.14 -15.25 -8.95
C ALA A 40 17.41 -14.29 -7.77
N HIS A 41 18.51 -13.54 -7.79
CA HIS A 41 18.77 -12.43 -6.87
C HIS A 41 18.43 -11.09 -7.51
N ARG A 42 18.51 -10.97 -8.83
CA ARG A 42 18.30 -9.73 -9.57
C ARG A 42 17.41 -9.98 -10.79
N VAL A 43 16.45 -9.09 -10.98
CA VAL A 43 15.61 -9.03 -12.17
C VAL A 43 15.72 -7.63 -12.75
N HIS A 44 16.04 -7.53 -14.03
CA HIS A 44 16.13 -6.28 -14.78
C HIS A 44 14.99 -6.23 -15.80
N ILE A 45 14.13 -5.23 -15.66
CA ILE A 45 13.06 -4.91 -16.59
C ILE A 45 13.46 -3.62 -17.31
N SER A 46 13.57 -3.67 -18.63
CA SER A 46 13.61 -2.48 -19.47
C SER A 46 12.31 -2.38 -20.25
N THR A 47 11.68 -1.21 -20.22
CA THR A 47 10.43 -0.97 -20.95
C THR A 47 10.63 -0.14 -22.22
N ASN A 48 11.89 0.11 -22.60
CA ASN A 48 12.27 1.07 -23.64
C ASN A 48 11.51 2.41 -23.54
N VAL A 49 11.34 2.93 -22.33
CA VAL A 49 10.76 4.26 -22.10
C VAL A 49 11.60 5.30 -22.89
N PRO A 50 11.02 6.29 -23.59
CA PRO A 50 9.61 6.65 -23.64
C PRO A 50 8.79 5.95 -24.75
N TYR A 51 9.40 5.05 -25.53
CA TYR A 51 8.79 4.49 -26.73
C TYR A 51 7.86 3.31 -26.43
N PHE A 52 8.18 2.48 -25.43
CA PHE A 52 7.36 1.32 -25.02
C PHE A 52 7.02 0.35 -26.16
N ASP A 53 7.94 0.19 -27.12
CA ASP A 53 7.83 -0.66 -28.31
C ASP A 53 8.56 -2.01 -28.16
N ILE A 54 9.50 -2.11 -27.22
CA ILE A 54 10.22 -3.33 -26.85
C ILE A 54 10.37 -3.38 -25.34
N PHE A 55 10.06 -4.54 -24.75
CA PHE A 55 10.29 -4.77 -23.32
C PHE A 55 11.28 -5.92 -23.16
N THR A 56 12.20 -5.82 -22.20
CA THR A 56 13.13 -6.90 -21.88
C THR A 56 13.04 -7.20 -20.39
N CYS A 57 12.86 -8.47 -20.04
CA CYS A 57 12.97 -8.96 -18.66
C CYS A 57 14.12 -9.96 -18.59
N GLU A 58 15.13 -9.69 -17.77
CA GLU A 58 16.30 -10.54 -17.60
C GLU A 58 16.53 -10.84 -16.11
N ASP A 59 16.72 -12.11 -15.77
CA ASP A 59 17.04 -12.55 -14.41
C ASP A 59 18.29 -13.42 -14.34
N ASP A 60 18.94 -13.40 -13.17
CA ASP A 60 20.11 -14.23 -12.84
C ASP A 60 19.71 -15.55 -12.14
N GLY A 61 18.49 -16.04 -12.39
CA GLY A 61 17.97 -17.27 -11.81
C GLY A 61 18.60 -18.52 -12.40
N SER A 62 18.20 -19.68 -11.89
CA SER A 62 18.76 -20.99 -12.26
C SER A 62 18.65 -21.37 -13.75
N GLY A 63 17.85 -20.63 -14.52
CA GLY A 63 17.55 -20.88 -15.92
C GLY A 63 16.83 -22.21 -16.15
N ILE A 64 16.55 -22.50 -17.41
CA ILE A 64 15.99 -23.78 -17.87
C ILE A 64 16.72 -24.24 -19.13
N THR A 65 16.57 -25.52 -19.45
CA THR A 65 17.03 -26.13 -20.69
C THR A 65 15.95 -26.04 -21.78
N ALA A 66 16.32 -26.16 -23.06
CA ALA A 66 15.37 -26.21 -24.17
C ALA A 66 14.30 -27.30 -23.96
N ARG A 67 14.68 -28.47 -23.43
CA ARG A 67 13.75 -29.57 -23.13
C ARG A 67 12.78 -29.27 -21.99
N GLU A 68 13.22 -28.53 -20.97
CA GLU A 68 12.33 -28.05 -19.90
C GLU A 68 11.34 -27.02 -20.46
N PHE A 69 11.81 -26.10 -21.31
CA PHE A 69 10.98 -25.11 -21.99
C PHE A 69 9.93 -25.76 -22.91
N GLU A 70 10.33 -26.74 -23.72
CA GLU A 70 9.41 -27.54 -24.56
C GLU A 70 8.26 -28.15 -23.76
N LYS A 71 8.55 -28.73 -22.59
CA LYS A 71 7.53 -29.30 -21.70
C LYS A 71 6.56 -28.24 -21.17
N VAL A 72 7.06 -27.03 -20.90
CA VAL A 72 6.22 -25.91 -20.48
C VAL A 72 5.28 -25.50 -21.61
N MET A 73 5.77 -25.43 -22.85
CA MET A 73 4.98 -25.04 -24.03
C MET A 73 3.97 -26.12 -24.46
N ASP A 74 4.26 -27.41 -24.25
CA ASP A 74 3.34 -28.50 -24.59
C ASP A 74 2.12 -28.58 -23.64
N ARG A 75 2.25 -28.07 -22.42
CA ARG A 75 1.18 -28.17 -21.41
C ARG A 75 1.05 -26.94 -20.54
N ILE A 76 0.91 -25.78 -21.19
CA ILE A 76 0.67 -24.53 -20.48
C ILE A 76 -0.61 -24.65 -19.66
N GLY A 77 -0.48 -24.39 -18.34
CA GLY A 77 -1.61 -24.47 -17.42
C GLY A 77 -1.73 -25.70 -16.55
N SER A 78 -0.82 -26.66 -16.69
CA SER A 78 -0.80 -27.92 -15.92
C SER A 78 0.38 -27.99 -14.94
N SER A 79 0.83 -26.84 -14.40
CA SER A 79 2.11 -26.77 -13.67
C SER A 79 2.22 -27.80 -12.55
N SER A 80 3.21 -28.69 -12.70
CA SER A 80 3.55 -29.76 -11.78
C SER A 80 4.50 -29.34 -10.65
N LYS A 81 4.88 -28.05 -10.58
CA LYS A 81 5.89 -27.54 -9.61
C LYS A 81 5.54 -27.90 -8.15
N ARG A 82 4.26 -28.07 -7.83
CA ARG A 82 3.77 -28.35 -6.47
C ARG A 82 3.06 -29.68 -6.31
N GLU A 83 2.80 -30.40 -7.40
CA GLU A 83 2.26 -31.77 -7.34
C GLU A 83 3.31 -32.77 -6.85
N GLN A 84 4.60 -32.43 -6.95
CA GLN A 84 5.72 -33.23 -6.43
C GLN A 84 6.02 -33.02 -4.93
N GLY A 85 5.24 -32.20 -4.22
CA GLY A 85 5.39 -31.97 -2.78
C GLY A 85 6.32 -30.83 -2.36
N ASP A 86 6.98 -30.16 -3.32
CA ASP A 86 7.84 -29.02 -3.04
C ASP A 86 7.03 -27.77 -2.66
N ILE A 87 7.20 -27.33 -1.41
CA ILE A 87 6.60 -26.09 -0.87
C ILE A 87 7.55 -24.89 -0.94
N SER A 88 8.85 -25.15 -1.13
CA SER A 88 9.91 -24.14 -1.15
C SER A 88 11.00 -24.47 -2.18
N THR A 89 11.70 -23.44 -2.65
CA THR A 89 12.88 -23.55 -3.52
C THR A 89 14.10 -24.04 -2.75
N LYS A 90 15.23 -24.21 -3.45
CA LYS A 90 16.51 -24.63 -2.83
C LYS A 90 17.04 -23.61 -1.83
N THR A 91 16.68 -22.33 -1.99
CA THR A 91 17.04 -21.25 -1.06
C THR A 91 16.00 -21.04 0.05
N SER A 92 15.05 -21.98 0.23
CA SER A 92 13.95 -21.90 1.20
C SER A 92 12.94 -20.77 0.94
N ARG A 93 12.89 -20.23 -0.29
CA ARG A 93 11.83 -19.31 -0.70
C ARG A 93 10.54 -20.08 -0.95
N PRO A 94 9.37 -19.55 -0.59
CA PRO A 94 8.10 -20.22 -0.91
C PRO A 94 7.84 -20.20 -2.42
N ILE A 95 7.44 -21.33 -3.01
CA ILE A 95 7.13 -21.40 -4.45
C ILE A 95 5.81 -20.66 -4.73
N ILE A 96 5.86 -19.60 -5.52
CA ILE A 96 4.73 -18.75 -5.91
C ILE A 96 3.90 -19.43 -7.01
N GLY A 97 4.53 -19.96 -8.05
CA GLY A 97 3.85 -20.57 -9.19
C GLY A 97 3.01 -21.80 -8.81
N LYS A 98 1.75 -21.86 -9.30
CA LYS A 98 0.86 -23.05 -9.16
C LYS A 98 0.34 -23.60 -10.48
N ILE A 99 -0.03 -22.71 -11.40
CA ILE A 99 -0.87 -23.04 -12.56
C ILE A 99 -0.03 -23.09 -13.85
N GLY A 100 1.10 -22.37 -13.91
CA GLY A 100 1.96 -22.35 -15.10
C GLY A 100 1.44 -21.46 -16.22
N ILE A 101 0.68 -20.42 -15.88
CA ILE A 101 0.13 -19.42 -16.81
C ILE A 101 1.06 -18.22 -17.02
N GLY A 102 2.21 -18.15 -16.34
CA GLY A 102 3.07 -16.98 -16.34
C GLY A 102 3.60 -16.59 -17.72
N ILE A 103 3.76 -17.55 -18.64
CA ILE A 103 4.14 -17.25 -20.03
C ILE A 103 2.97 -16.63 -20.82
N LEU A 104 1.72 -16.93 -20.46
CA LEU A 104 0.55 -16.30 -21.09
C LEU A 104 0.38 -14.84 -20.64
N ALA A 105 1.01 -14.43 -19.54
CA ALA A 105 1.09 -13.01 -19.19
C ALA A 105 1.85 -12.21 -20.27
N VAL A 106 2.83 -12.82 -20.93
CA VAL A 106 3.59 -12.20 -22.03
C VAL A 106 2.69 -12.00 -23.26
N ALA A 107 1.75 -12.92 -23.52
CA ALA A 107 0.79 -12.79 -24.62
C ALA A 107 -0.16 -11.59 -24.51
N GLN A 108 -0.30 -11.05 -23.31
CA GLN A 108 -1.12 -9.88 -23.01
C GLN A 108 -0.30 -8.57 -23.15
N ILE A 109 1.01 -8.68 -23.37
CA ILE A 109 1.93 -7.55 -23.53
C ILE A 109 2.31 -7.38 -25.02
N CYS A 110 2.60 -8.49 -25.71
CA CYS A 110 3.19 -8.45 -27.05
C CYS A 110 2.67 -9.54 -27.98
N HIS A 111 2.78 -9.31 -29.29
CA HIS A 111 2.45 -10.32 -30.31
C HIS A 111 3.59 -11.29 -30.59
N LYS A 112 4.84 -10.92 -30.26
CA LYS A 112 6.01 -11.76 -30.49
C LYS A 112 6.98 -11.66 -29.32
N PHE A 113 7.62 -12.75 -28.96
CA PHE A 113 8.71 -12.66 -27.99
C PHE A 113 9.80 -13.70 -28.22
N SER A 114 11.01 -13.35 -27.81
CA SER A 114 12.16 -14.23 -27.72
C SER A 114 12.39 -14.65 -26.27
N PHE A 115 12.55 -15.94 -26.04
CA PHE A 115 12.92 -16.53 -24.75
C PHE A 115 14.31 -17.14 -24.87
N ILE A 116 15.26 -16.62 -24.09
CA ILE A 116 16.64 -17.05 -24.08
C ILE A 116 16.97 -17.51 -22.67
N SER A 117 17.51 -18.71 -22.51
CA SER A 117 17.89 -19.16 -21.16
C SER A 117 19.10 -20.08 -21.17
N LYS A 118 19.89 -19.94 -20.12
CA LYS A 118 21.04 -20.77 -19.82
C LYS A 118 20.86 -21.39 -18.44
N LYS A 119 20.80 -22.72 -18.40
CA LYS A 119 20.69 -23.48 -17.14
C LYS A 119 22.00 -23.38 -16.35
N LYS A 120 21.90 -23.19 -15.03
CA LYS A 120 23.04 -23.28 -14.11
C LYS A 120 23.83 -24.57 -14.31
N GLY A 121 25.12 -24.44 -14.61
CA GLY A 121 26.04 -25.56 -14.88
C GLY A 121 26.05 -26.04 -16.33
N SER A 122 25.23 -25.48 -17.21
CA SER A 122 25.26 -25.74 -18.66
C SER A 122 26.32 -24.90 -19.35
N LYS A 123 26.96 -25.46 -20.39
CA LYS A 123 27.81 -24.68 -21.30
C LYS A 123 26.97 -23.90 -22.30
N ASP A 124 25.89 -24.52 -22.74
CA ASP A 124 25.07 -24.01 -23.82
C ASP A 124 23.84 -23.29 -23.29
N TYR A 125 23.38 -22.31 -24.05
CA TYR A 125 22.07 -21.70 -23.91
C TYR A 125 21.17 -22.11 -25.09
N PHE A 126 19.88 -21.76 -25.00
CA PHE A 126 18.96 -21.87 -26.13
C PHE A 126 18.23 -20.54 -26.34
N HIS A 127 17.78 -20.34 -27.58
CA HIS A 127 16.92 -19.24 -27.99
C HIS A 127 15.66 -19.82 -28.61
N ALA A 128 14.52 -19.43 -28.07
CA ALA A 128 13.19 -19.77 -28.55
C ALA A 128 12.48 -18.49 -29.04
N THR A 129 11.95 -18.49 -30.26
CA THR A 129 11.10 -17.40 -30.78
C THR A 129 9.66 -17.88 -30.80
N ILE A 130 8.75 -17.03 -30.33
CA ILE A 130 7.33 -17.34 -30.19
C ILE A 130 6.53 -16.24 -30.88
N ASP A 131 5.71 -16.63 -31.84
CA ASP A 131 4.72 -15.75 -32.49
C ASP A 131 3.33 -16.09 -31.94
N LEU A 132 2.66 -15.08 -31.39
CA LEU A 132 1.37 -15.17 -30.72
C LEU A 132 0.25 -14.53 -31.54
N LYS A 133 0.44 -14.17 -32.81
CA LYS A 133 -0.65 -13.61 -33.64
C LYS A 133 -1.86 -14.55 -33.73
N GLN A 134 -1.62 -15.86 -33.77
CA GLN A 134 -2.67 -16.89 -33.74
C GLN A 134 -3.43 -16.91 -32.40
N PHE A 135 -2.88 -16.36 -31.33
CA PHE A 135 -3.59 -16.23 -30.06
C PHE A 135 -4.82 -15.32 -30.21
N GLU A 136 -4.69 -14.19 -30.89
CA GLU A 136 -5.78 -13.21 -31.07
C GLU A 136 -6.92 -13.75 -31.94
N GLU A 137 -6.58 -14.49 -33.00
CA GLU A 137 -7.55 -15.15 -33.86
C GLU A 137 -8.43 -16.10 -33.03
N VAL A 138 -7.81 -16.89 -32.15
CA VAL A 138 -8.52 -17.84 -31.29
C VAL A 138 -9.29 -17.13 -30.17
N GLU A 139 -8.83 -15.98 -29.64
CA GLU A 139 -9.60 -15.16 -28.69
C GLU A 139 -10.88 -14.59 -29.31
N SER A 140 -10.84 -14.21 -30.60
CA SER A 140 -11.96 -13.62 -31.32
C SER A 140 -13.10 -14.63 -31.62
N GLU A 141 -12.77 -15.92 -31.68
CA GLU A 141 -13.71 -17.01 -31.90
C GLU A 141 -14.43 -17.40 -30.59
N LYS A 142 -15.67 -16.92 -30.40
CA LYS A 142 -16.53 -17.20 -29.23
C LYS A 142 -16.85 -18.69 -28.96
N SER A 143 -16.40 -19.61 -29.82
CA SER A 143 -16.76 -21.04 -29.84
C SER A 143 -16.00 -21.90 -28.82
N TYR A 144 -14.92 -21.42 -28.20
CA TYR A 144 -14.07 -22.22 -27.31
C TYR A 144 -14.52 -22.29 -25.84
N LYS A 145 -15.68 -21.70 -25.49
CA LYS A 145 -16.12 -21.52 -24.08
C LYS A 145 -16.58 -22.77 -23.34
N SER A 146 -16.62 -23.95 -23.96
CA SER A 146 -17.05 -25.16 -23.28
C SER A 146 -16.48 -26.42 -23.92
N GLY A 147 -15.25 -26.80 -23.52
CA GLY A 147 -14.66 -28.08 -23.91
C GLY A 147 -13.45 -28.46 -23.07
N ARG A 148 -13.29 -29.75 -22.78
CA ARG A 148 -12.02 -30.31 -22.26
C ARG A 148 -11.08 -30.56 -23.45
N GLY A 149 -9.82 -30.16 -23.34
CA GLY A 149 -8.79 -30.37 -24.37
C GLY A 149 -7.75 -29.25 -24.40
N ASN A 150 -6.71 -29.43 -25.21
CA ASN A 150 -5.72 -28.40 -25.51
C ASN A 150 -6.03 -27.75 -26.86
N ILE A 151 -5.72 -26.47 -26.99
CA ILE A 151 -5.71 -25.72 -28.26
C ILE A 151 -4.25 -25.45 -28.61
N ASN A 152 -3.92 -25.62 -29.89
CA ASN A 152 -2.64 -25.18 -30.43
C ASN A 152 -2.73 -23.67 -30.72
N LEU A 153 -1.81 -22.89 -30.15
CA LEU A 153 -1.72 -21.43 -30.31
C LEU A 153 -0.56 -21.00 -31.20
N GLY A 154 -0.09 -21.92 -32.04
CA GLY A 154 1.04 -21.73 -32.93
C GLY A 154 2.24 -22.58 -32.58
N ASN A 155 3.38 -22.17 -33.10
CA ASN A 155 4.63 -22.88 -32.96
C ASN A 155 5.71 -21.97 -32.37
N CYS A 156 6.61 -22.58 -31.61
CA CYS A 156 7.84 -21.95 -31.17
C CYS A 156 9.01 -22.52 -31.99
N ASP A 157 9.86 -21.62 -32.47
CA ASP A 157 11.10 -21.94 -33.14
C ASP A 157 12.24 -21.96 -32.13
N ILE A 158 12.89 -23.11 -31.93
CA ILE A 158 13.97 -23.30 -30.96
C ILE A 158 15.30 -23.52 -31.66
N GLU A 159 16.29 -22.74 -31.25
CA GLU A 159 17.71 -22.94 -31.50
C GLU A 159 18.39 -23.32 -30.18
N ASP A 160 18.96 -24.52 -30.12
CA ASP A 160 19.61 -25.05 -28.93
C ASP A 160 21.10 -25.32 -29.17
N ARG A 161 21.83 -25.53 -28.07
CA ARG A 161 23.28 -25.77 -28.07
C ARG A 161 24.08 -24.59 -28.63
N LEU A 162 23.64 -23.37 -28.33
CA LEU A 162 24.33 -22.15 -28.71
C LEU A 162 25.49 -21.92 -27.72
N GLU A 163 26.68 -21.61 -28.25
CA GLU A 163 27.87 -21.35 -27.45
C GLU A 163 27.81 -19.96 -26.81
N ASP A 164 27.94 -19.89 -25.49
CA ASP A 164 28.01 -18.64 -24.74
C ASP A 164 29.47 -18.24 -24.51
N GLU A 165 29.91 -17.15 -25.13
CA GLU A 165 31.25 -16.57 -24.94
C GLU A 165 31.51 -16.16 -23.48
N VAL A 166 30.46 -15.99 -22.66
CA VAL A 166 30.52 -15.52 -21.25
C VAL A 166 30.91 -16.65 -20.26
N GLY A 167 31.05 -17.89 -20.72
CA GLY A 167 31.63 -19.00 -19.95
C GLY A 167 30.65 -19.79 -19.07
N THR A 168 31.10 -20.90 -18.46
CA THR A 168 30.23 -21.95 -17.85
C THR A 168 29.52 -21.58 -16.54
N GLN A 169 29.83 -20.41 -15.95
CA GLN A 169 29.28 -19.98 -14.66
C GLN A 169 28.06 -19.07 -14.77
N SER A 170 27.82 -18.46 -15.94
CA SER A 170 26.62 -17.64 -16.17
C SER A 170 25.37 -18.52 -16.25
N HIS A 171 24.29 -18.06 -15.64
CA HIS A 171 22.96 -18.65 -15.74
C HIS A 171 21.92 -17.55 -15.67
N TYR A 172 20.89 -17.65 -16.52
CA TYR A 172 19.92 -16.58 -16.67
C TYR A 172 18.68 -17.03 -17.42
N THR A 173 17.64 -16.22 -17.33
CA THR A 173 16.51 -16.22 -18.25
C THR A 173 16.30 -14.81 -18.76
N LYS A 174 16.11 -14.67 -20.07
CA LYS A 174 15.85 -13.40 -20.74
C LYS A 174 14.65 -13.53 -21.65
N ILE A 175 13.68 -12.64 -21.49
CA ILE A 175 12.46 -12.54 -22.29
C ILE A 175 12.48 -11.18 -22.97
N ILE A 176 12.55 -11.18 -24.30
CA ILE A 176 12.50 -9.98 -25.12
C ILE A 176 11.13 -9.96 -25.79
N MET A 177 10.29 -9.01 -25.40
CA MET A 177 8.93 -8.82 -25.89
C MET A 177 8.97 -7.79 -27.02
N GLU A 178 8.61 -8.24 -28.21
CA GLU A 178 8.67 -7.51 -29.49
C GLU A 178 7.25 -7.34 -30.03
N GLU A 179 6.99 -6.31 -30.84
CA GLU A 179 5.62 -6.02 -31.31
C GLU A 179 4.66 -5.88 -30.11
N ILE A 180 4.98 -4.94 -29.20
CA ILE A 180 4.10 -4.62 -28.05
C ILE A 180 2.71 -4.26 -28.56
N ARG A 181 1.68 -4.84 -27.96
CA ARG A 181 0.29 -4.62 -28.33
C ARG A 181 -0.07 -3.13 -28.16
N GLU A 182 -0.78 -2.57 -29.12
CA GLU A 182 -1.13 -1.15 -29.11
C GLU A 182 -1.94 -0.77 -27.86
N ASP A 183 -2.92 -1.58 -27.47
CA ASP A 183 -3.76 -1.35 -26.29
C ASP A 183 -2.98 -1.42 -24.96
N PHE A 184 -1.88 -2.18 -24.93
CA PHE A 184 -0.97 -2.23 -23.79
C PHE A 184 -0.06 -1.01 -23.77
N ARG A 185 0.49 -0.65 -24.94
CA ARG A 185 1.38 0.50 -25.12
C ARG A 185 0.68 1.82 -24.78
N GLU A 186 -0.56 2.01 -25.24
CA GLU A 186 -1.38 3.19 -24.95
C GLU A 186 -1.62 3.39 -23.46
N LYS A 187 -1.75 2.31 -22.67
CA LYS A 187 -1.88 2.39 -21.21
C LYS A 187 -0.64 2.94 -20.51
N LEU A 188 0.51 3.01 -21.19
CA LEU A 188 1.78 3.49 -20.63
C LEU A 188 2.22 4.84 -21.19
N LEU A 189 1.74 5.20 -22.38
CA LEU A 189 1.99 6.49 -22.99
C LEU A 189 1.40 7.61 -22.13
N ASP A 190 2.18 8.67 -21.95
CA ASP A 190 1.76 9.88 -21.23
C ASP A 190 1.88 11.07 -22.18
N GLU A 191 0.74 11.58 -22.64
CA GLU A 191 0.66 12.78 -23.50
C GLU A 191 1.16 14.05 -22.80
N THR A 192 1.23 14.04 -21.46
CA THR A 192 1.51 15.25 -20.66
C THR A 192 2.96 15.38 -20.21
N ASN A 193 3.83 14.40 -20.54
CA ASN A 193 5.26 14.37 -20.20
C ASN A 193 5.54 14.62 -18.70
N LYS A 194 4.63 14.18 -17.81
CA LYS A 194 4.67 14.42 -16.35
C LYS A 194 5.51 13.40 -15.57
N ARG A 195 6.23 12.54 -16.29
CA ARG A 195 7.03 11.45 -15.74
C ARG A 195 8.05 11.96 -14.72
N LEU A 196 8.12 11.26 -13.59
CA LEU A 196 9.11 11.55 -12.55
C LEU A 196 10.48 10.95 -12.90
N PHE A 197 10.50 9.88 -13.69
CA PHE A 197 11.71 9.19 -14.15
C PHE A 197 11.69 8.96 -15.66
N GLY A 198 12.86 9.02 -16.29
CA GLY A 198 13.09 8.67 -17.70
C GLY A 198 14.08 7.50 -17.83
N ALA A 199 14.37 7.09 -19.07
CA ALA A 199 15.28 5.99 -19.35
C ALA A 199 16.68 6.25 -18.76
N ARG A 200 17.20 5.28 -18.01
CA ARG A 200 18.61 5.26 -17.60
C ARG A 200 19.31 4.15 -18.36
N ASP A 201 20.47 4.46 -18.95
CA ASP A 201 21.32 3.44 -19.56
C ASP A 201 21.80 2.46 -18.47
N SER A 202 21.76 1.16 -18.77
CA SER A 202 22.33 0.06 -17.99
C SER A 202 23.75 0.32 -17.45
N LYS A 203 24.53 1.18 -18.13
CA LYS A 203 25.89 1.60 -17.73
C LYS A 203 25.94 2.67 -16.63
N THR A 204 24.80 3.27 -16.30
CA THR A 204 24.65 4.32 -15.28
C THR A 204 23.79 3.77 -14.14
N PRO A 205 24.37 2.99 -13.21
CA PRO A 205 23.58 2.36 -12.15
C PRO A 205 22.82 3.44 -11.36
N ALA A 206 21.56 3.16 -11.00
CA ALA A 206 20.84 4.00 -10.06
C ALA A 206 21.70 4.22 -8.81
N LYS A 207 21.78 5.49 -8.39
CA LYS A 207 22.38 5.83 -7.13
C LYS A 207 21.42 5.36 -6.04
N THR A 208 21.66 4.15 -5.54
CA THR A 208 21.28 3.71 -4.19
C THR A 208 19.77 3.71 -3.88
N SER A 209 19.42 3.26 -2.67
CA SER A 209 18.06 3.26 -2.11
C SER A 209 17.39 4.64 -2.11
N ASP A 210 18.18 5.72 -2.20
CA ASP A 210 17.73 7.11 -2.14
C ASP A 210 16.87 7.54 -3.34
N ASP A 211 17.17 7.04 -4.55
CA ASP A 211 16.43 7.42 -5.76
C ASP A 211 14.95 6.99 -5.68
N PHE A 212 14.69 5.77 -5.17
CA PHE A 212 13.32 5.28 -5.01
C PHE A 212 12.58 5.98 -3.86
N ILE A 213 13.28 6.40 -2.80
CA ILE A 213 12.67 7.20 -1.74
C ILE A 213 12.22 8.57 -2.30
N GLN A 214 13.03 9.20 -3.15
CA GLN A 214 12.65 10.43 -3.84
C GLN A 214 11.42 10.22 -4.74
N PHE A 215 11.37 9.12 -5.50
CA PHE A 215 10.20 8.71 -6.28
C PHE A 215 8.93 8.63 -5.42
N VAL A 216 8.99 7.91 -4.30
CA VAL A 216 7.86 7.75 -3.38
C VAL A 216 7.41 9.09 -2.80
N ASN A 217 8.36 9.95 -2.38
CA ASN A 217 8.04 11.27 -1.85
C ASN A 217 7.40 12.18 -2.91
N ALA A 218 7.87 12.12 -4.15
CA ALA A 218 7.27 12.84 -5.27
C ALA A 218 5.82 12.38 -5.53
N ILE A 219 5.57 11.07 -5.57
CA ILE A 219 4.20 10.53 -5.72
C ILE A 219 3.28 10.98 -4.58
N LYS A 220 3.75 10.91 -3.33
CA LYS A 220 2.97 11.36 -2.16
C LYS A 220 2.57 12.83 -2.21
N SER A 221 3.34 13.66 -2.91
CA SER A 221 3.08 15.09 -3.05
C SER A 221 2.10 15.44 -4.18
N LYS A 222 1.86 14.50 -5.11
CA LYS A 222 0.99 14.68 -6.28
C LYS A 222 -0.45 14.22 -6.00
N LYS A 223 -1.40 14.78 -6.75
CA LYS A 223 -2.74 14.18 -6.87
C LYS A 223 -2.67 12.97 -7.82
N PHE A 224 -3.60 12.04 -7.69
CA PHE A 224 -3.63 10.82 -8.50
C PHE A 224 -3.64 11.10 -10.02
N ASN A 225 -4.42 12.08 -10.48
CA ASN A 225 -4.49 12.48 -11.89
C ASN A 225 -3.23 13.22 -12.41
N GLU A 226 -2.20 13.38 -11.57
CA GLU A 226 -0.92 14.01 -11.91
C GLU A 226 0.22 12.97 -11.96
N ILE A 227 -0.07 11.70 -11.64
CA ILE A 227 0.87 10.58 -11.74
C ILE A 227 0.78 10.00 -13.14
N SER A 228 1.92 9.84 -13.82
CA SER A 228 1.93 9.24 -15.15
C SER A 228 1.59 7.74 -15.07
N PRO A 229 0.98 7.13 -16.10
CA PRO A 229 0.69 5.69 -16.08
C PRO A 229 1.96 4.82 -15.91
N TYR A 230 3.10 5.28 -16.43
CA TYR A 230 4.40 4.62 -16.23
C TYR A 230 4.89 4.72 -14.78
N ASP A 231 4.75 5.87 -14.11
CA ASP A 231 5.06 5.97 -12.67
C ASP A 231 4.12 5.07 -11.86
N LEU A 232 2.84 4.95 -12.25
CA LEU A 232 1.89 4.03 -11.61
C LEU A 232 2.30 2.56 -11.80
N LEU A 233 2.82 2.18 -12.97
CA LEU A 233 3.39 0.85 -13.21
C LEU A 233 4.51 0.51 -12.21
N ILE A 234 5.48 1.42 -12.06
CA ILE A 234 6.60 1.26 -11.10
C ILE A 234 6.07 1.11 -9.67
N TRP A 235 5.11 1.97 -9.30
CA TRP A 235 4.47 1.94 -7.98
C TRP A 235 3.74 0.61 -7.71
N GLU A 236 2.93 0.15 -8.66
CA GLU A 236 2.17 -1.10 -8.56
C GLU A 236 3.10 -2.32 -8.50
N LEU A 237 4.16 -2.38 -9.31
CA LEU A 237 5.17 -3.44 -9.20
C LEU A 237 5.80 -3.48 -7.82
N GLY A 238 6.10 -2.31 -7.24
CA GLY A 238 6.60 -2.20 -5.87
C GLY A 238 5.63 -2.79 -4.84
N LEU A 239 4.32 -2.57 -5.02
CA LEU A 239 3.29 -3.13 -4.14
C LEU A 239 3.09 -4.64 -4.34
N LEU A 240 3.17 -5.13 -5.57
CA LEU A 240 2.78 -6.50 -5.92
C LEU A 240 3.91 -7.52 -5.74
N CYS A 241 5.16 -7.16 -6.04
CA CYS A 241 6.27 -8.10 -6.05
C CYS A 241 6.78 -8.47 -4.65
N PRO A 242 7.38 -9.65 -4.44
CA PRO A 242 7.92 -10.11 -3.16
C PRO A 242 9.31 -9.48 -2.86
N ILE A 243 9.41 -8.17 -2.97
CA ILE A 243 10.63 -7.36 -2.77
C ILE A 243 10.63 -6.69 -1.40
N GLU A 244 11.78 -6.18 -0.98
CA GLU A 244 11.94 -5.47 0.30
C GLU A 244 11.09 -4.20 0.41
N TYR A 245 10.76 -3.83 1.65
CA TYR A 245 10.28 -2.49 1.95
C TYR A 245 11.43 -1.48 1.80
N ILE A 246 11.09 -0.22 1.56
CA ILE A 246 12.06 0.88 1.75
C ILE A 246 12.68 0.82 3.16
N ASP A 247 13.87 1.39 3.34
CA ASP A 247 14.65 1.18 4.57
C ASP A 247 13.93 1.63 5.86
N ASP A 248 13.11 2.69 5.77
CA ASP A 248 12.30 3.24 6.87
C ASP A 248 10.87 2.65 6.96
N GLY A 249 10.53 1.69 6.09
CA GLY A 249 9.17 1.23 5.87
C GLY A 249 8.81 -0.11 6.55
N PRO A 250 7.51 -0.43 6.69
CA PRO A 250 6.34 0.44 6.53
C PRO A 250 6.27 1.56 7.57
N LEU A 251 6.90 1.35 8.72
CA LEU A 251 6.87 2.20 9.90
C LEU A 251 8.22 2.14 10.61
N PRO A 252 8.76 3.28 11.06
CA PRO A 252 9.93 3.29 11.93
C PRO A 252 9.60 2.56 13.25
N ASP A 253 10.48 1.65 13.67
CA ASP A 253 10.45 0.91 14.96
C ASP A 253 9.32 -0.10 15.19
N ASN A 254 8.73 -0.68 14.14
CA ASN A 254 7.62 -1.62 14.32
C ASN A 254 8.03 -3.09 14.43
N LYS A 255 7.94 -3.66 15.64
CA LYS A 255 8.11 -5.11 15.94
C LYS A 255 7.13 -6.03 15.19
N VAL A 256 5.93 -5.54 14.86
CA VAL A 256 4.87 -6.33 14.20
C VAL A 256 5.28 -6.74 12.78
N LEU A 257 6.05 -5.91 12.09
CA LEU A 257 6.46 -6.15 10.70
C LEU A 257 7.89 -6.65 10.57
N GLN A 258 8.66 -6.73 11.67
CA GLN A 258 10.06 -7.18 11.63
C GLN A 258 10.20 -8.58 11.05
N LYS A 259 9.26 -9.49 11.37
CA LYS A 259 9.28 -10.85 10.80
C LYS A 259 9.20 -10.81 9.27
N GLU A 260 8.28 -10.01 8.72
CA GLU A 260 8.10 -9.91 7.27
C GLU A 260 9.26 -9.17 6.60
N ILE A 261 9.70 -8.05 7.18
CA ILE A 261 10.84 -7.27 6.66
C ILE A 261 12.10 -8.14 6.63
N SER A 262 12.38 -8.86 7.72
CA SER A 262 13.54 -9.76 7.80
C SER A 262 13.41 -10.92 6.81
N ARG A 263 12.21 -11.47 6.65
CA ARG A 263 11.95 -12.53 5.67
C ARG A 263 12.25 -12.08 4.24
N LEU A 264 11.77 -10.90 3.83
CA LEU A 264 12.01 -10.34 2.50
C LEU A 264 13.50 -10.00 2.28
N ARG A 265 14.17 -9.41 3.29
CA ARG A 265 15.61 -9.16 3.26
C ARG A 265 16.42 -10.44 3.07
N ASN A 266 16.06 -11.51 3.78
CA ASN A 266 16.74 -12.80 3.68
C ASN A 266 16.59 -13.46 2.31
N TYR A 267 15.57 -13.09 1.54
CA TYR A 267 15.47 -13.56 0.15
C TYR A 267 16.56 -12.96 -0.73
N ASN A 268 17.09 -11.76 -0.42
CA ASN A 268 18.06 -11.07 -1.26
C ASN A 268 17.60 -10.99 -2.74
N PHE A 269 16.32 -10.64 -2.93
CA PHE A 269 15.66 -10.56 -4.23
C PHE A 269 15.37 -9.11 -4.59
N LYS A 270 16.01 -8.62 -5.66
CA LYS A 270 15.94 -7.24 -6.11
C LYS A 270 15.38 -7.16 -7.53
N VAL A 271 14.57 -6.14 -7.77
CA VAL A 271 13.98 -5.87 -9.07
C VAL A 271 14.34 -4.45 -9.48
N PHE A 272 14.76 -4.29 -10.72
CA PHE A 272 15.14 -3.03 -11.32
C PHE A 272 14.24 -2.76 -12.52
N VAL A 273 13.65 -1.57 -12.58
CA VAL A 273 12.84 -1.11 -13.73
C VAL A 273 13.54 0.10 -14.35
N ASP A 274 14.00 -0.02 -15.59
CA ASP A 274 14.79 0.99 -16.32
C ASP A 274 15.92 1.58 -15.47
N GLY A 275 16.62 0.71 -14.74
CA GLY A 275 17.74 1.02 -13.86
C GLY A 275 17.37 1.38 -12.43
N LEU A 276 16.12 1.68 -12.09
CA LEU A 276 15.67 2.02 -10.74
C LEU A 276 15.40 0.77 -9.90
N GLU A 277 16.10 0.59 -8.77
CA GLU A 277 15.77 -0.47 -7.78
C GLU A 277 14.41 -0.15 -7.16
N ILE A 278 13.39 -0.97 -7.46
CA ILE A 278 12.07 -0.80 -6.87
C ILE A 278 12.00 -1.48 -5.51
N ARG A 279 11.22 -0.89 -4.61
CA ARG A 279 10.92 -1.43 -3.28
C ARG A 279 9.43 -1.26 -2.97
N LYS A 280 8.93 -1.85 -1.89
CA LYS A 280 7.54 -1.59 -1.46
C LYS A 280 7.41 -0.12 -1.06
N PRO A 281 6.57 0.69 -1.73
CA PRO A 281 6.51 2.14 -1.54
C PRO A 281 5.65 2.54 -0.32
N ILE A 282 5.69 1.74 0.74
CA ILE A 282 4.86 1.89 1.91
C ILE A 282 5.67 2.60 2.99
N LEU A 283 5.30 3.84 3.29
CA LEU A 283 5.89 4.64 4.36
C LEU A 283 4.82 5.41 5.10
N PHE A 284 4.60 5.04 6.35
CA PHE A 284 3.65 5.66 7.24
C PHE A 284 4.33 6.46 8.37
N PRO A 285 3.72 7.57 8.82
CA PRO A 285 2.51 8.21 8.28
C PRO A 285 2.73 8.79 6.88
N THR A 286 1.67 8.87 6.08
CA THR A 286 1.75 9.46 4.74
C THR A 286 1.77 10.98 4.76
N ALA A 287 1.19 11.60 5.80
CA ALA A 287 1.21 13.04 6.00
C ALA A 287 2.38 13.44 6.91
N SER A 288 3.25 14.34 6.41
CA SER A 288 4.52 14.74 7.06
C SER A 288 4.35 15.50 8.37
N ASP A 289 3.19 16.13 8.61
CA ASP A 289 2.88 16.82 9.87
C ASP A 289 2.45 15.87 11.00
N LEU A 290 2.24 14.58 10.71
CA LEU A 290 1.85 13.58 11.70
C LEU A 290 3.08 12.95 12.33
N LYS A 291 3.42 13.36 13.56
CA LYS A 291 4.66 12.94 14.25
C LYS A 291 4.40 12.12 15.50
N LYS A 292 3.23 12.22 16.13
CA LYS A 292 2.97 11.65 17.46
C LYS A 292 2.19 10.33 17.38
N ARG A 293 2.85 9.22 17.70
CA ARG A 293 2.19 7.91 17.90
C ARG A 293 1.15 8.01 19.03
N GLY A 294 -0.05 7.49 18.78
CA GLY A 294 -1.23 7.66 19.64
C GLY A 294 -2.11 8.80 19.14
N PRO A 295 -1.77 10.08 19.35
CA PRO A 295 -2.61 11.20 18.91
C PRO A 295 -2.78 11.30 17.39
N ASP A 296 -1.70 11.17 16.62
CA ASP A 296 -1.71 11.37 15.17
C ASP A 296 -1.95 10.07 14.40
N TYR A 297 -1.31 8.98 14.82
CA TYR A 297 -1.38 7.69 14.15
C TYR A 297 -1.21 6.53 15.12
N LYS A 298 -1.63 5.33 14.73
CA LYS A 298 -1.49 4.10 15.51
C LYS A 298 -1.39 2.91 14.57
N ILE A 299 -0.60 1.93 15.00
CA ILE A 299 -0.57 0.60 14.40
C ILE A 299 -1.22 -0.32 15.42
N TYR A 300 -2.21 -1.08 14.99
CA TYR A 300 -2.91 -2.00 15.87
C TYR A 300 -2.14 -3.33 15.98
N PRO A 301 -2.33 -4.09 17.08
CA PRO A 301 -1.67 -5.38 17.29
C PRO A 301 -1.84 -6.34 16.10
N PRO A 302 -0.93 -7.30 15.89
CA PRO A 302 -1.05 -8.20 14.75
C PRO A 302 -2.39 -8.95 14.77
N ILE A 303 -3.10 -8.92 13.65
CA ILE A 303 -4.16 -9.90 13.37
C ILE A 303 -3.43 -11.21 13.10
N SER A 304 -3.79 -12.29 13.81
CA SER A 304 -3.17 -13.59 13.57
C SER A 304 -4.19 -14.71 13.68
N PHE A 305 -4.04 -15.70 12.83
CA PHE A 305 -4.86 -16.90 12.81
C PHE A 305 -4.02 -18.07 12.33
N ASP A 306 -4.13 -19.21 13.02
CA ASP A 306 -3.44 -20.45 12.69
C ASP A 306 -4.32 -21.62 13.14
N LYS A 307 -5.18 -22.11 12.25
CA LYS A 307 -6.06 -23.26 12.52
C LYS A 307 -6.31 -24.09 11.27
N ALA A 308 -6.51 -25.39 11.47
CA ALA A 308 -7.06 -26.27 10.45
C ALA A 308 -8.55 -26.03 10.26
N MET A 309 -9.01 -26.02 9.01
CA MET A 309 -10.41 -25.82 8.62
C MET A 309 -10.88 -26.96 7.68
N ASN A 310 -11.65 -27.91 8.19
CA ASN A 310 -12.28 -29.00 7.42
C ASN A 310 -11.34 -29.59 6.34
N GLY A 311 -10.19 -30.11 6.77
CA GLY A 311 -9.20 -30.77 5.89
C GLY A 311 -8.16 -29.87 5.20
N SER A 312 -8.22 -28.53 5.36
CA SER A 312 -7.18 -27.61 4.85
C SER A 312 -6.80 -26.55 5.87
N GLY A 313 -5.51 -26.26 6.04
CA GLY A 313 -5.02 -25.23 6.95
C GLY A 313 -5.27 -23.80 6.45
N LEU A 314 -5.54 -22.88 7.36
CA LEU A 314 -5.48 -21.44 7.12
C LEU A 314 -4.56 -20.81 8.17
N LYS A 315 -3.50 -20.17 7.70
CA LYS A 315 -2.55 -19.43 8.54
C LYS A 315 -2.24 -18.08 7.92
N PHE A 316 -2.50 -17.02 8.67
CA PHE A 316 -2.14 -15.67 8.25
C PHE A 316 -1.81 -14.78 9.44
N THR A 317 -1.03 -13.74 9.16
CA THR A 317 -0.80 -12.63 10.08
C THR A 317 -1.06 -11.31 9.35
N GLY A 318 -1.16 -10.19 10.05
CA GLY A 318 -1.35 -8.90 9.39
C GLY A 318 -1.42 -7.74 10.36
N TYR A 319 -1.52 -6.53 9.82
CA TYR A 319 -1.61 -5.32 10.61
C TYR A 319 -2.62 -4.34 10.02
N ILE A 320 -3.13 -3.48 10.88
CA ILE A 320 -3.91 -2.30 10.50
C ILE A 320 -3.17 -1.06 11.01
N PHE A 321 -2.98 -0.10 10.12
CA PHE A 321 -2.45 1.23 10.38
C PHE A 321 -3.57 2.26 10.27
N HIS A 322 -3.61 3.18 11.23
CA HIS A 322 -4.51 4.34 11.23
C HIS A 322 -3.71 5.63 11.35
N GLN A 323 -4.11 6.66 10.60
CA GLN A 323 -3.68 8.03 10.80
C GLN A 323 -4.88 9.00 10.79
N ARG A 324 -4.80 10.10 11.52
CA ARG A 324 -5.93 11.05 11.66
C ARG A 324 -6.30 11.80 10.37
N LYS A 325 -5.41 11.83 9.38
CA LYS A 325 -5.64 12.42 8.05
C LYS A 325 -5.84 11.32 7.02
N ARG A 326 -6.50 11.64 5.91
CA ARG A 326 -6.63 10.72 4.78
C ARG A 326 -5.26 10.20 4.34
N ILE A 327 -5.14 8.90 4.11
CA ILE A 327 -3.93 8.26 3.59
C ILE A 327 -3.73 8.65 2.14
N GLN A 328 -2.51 9.04 1.77
CA GLN A 328 -2.15 9.36 0.39
C GLN A 328 -0.87 8.61 -0.03
N PRO A 329 -0.80 8.09 -1.26
CA PRO A 329 -1.83 8.18 -2.29
C PRO A 329 -3.00 7.21 -2.00
N VAL A 330 -4.09 7.28 -2.78
CA VAL A 330 -5.34 6.57 -2.48
C VAL A 330 -5.21 5.05 -2.62
N GLU A 331 -4.18 4.59 -3.32
CA GLU A 331 -3.79 3.20 -3.56
C GLU A 331 -3.30 2.51 -2.29
N LEU A 332 -2.95 3.26 -1.25
CA LEU A 332 -2.61 2.72 0.06
C LEU A 332 -3.81 2.66 1.02
N GLN A 333 -4.99 3.14 0.62
CA GLN A 333 -6.20 3.06 1.45
C GLN A 333 -6.83 1.68 1.34
N GLY A 334 -7.08 1.01 2.47
CA GLY A 334 -7.72 -0.31 2.48
C GLY A 334 -6.87 -1.41 3.11
N ILE A 335 -7.12 -2.65 2.70
CA ILE A 335 -6.36 -3.84 3.11
C ILE A 335 -5.79 -4.53 1.86
N LEU A 336 -4.50 -4.87 1.86
CA LEU A 336 -3.88 -5.68 0.80
C LEU A 336 -3.61 -7.08 1.31
N ILE A 337 -4.13 -8.09 0.61
CA ILE A 337 -3.83 -9.49 0.91
C ILE A 337 -2.61 -9.93 0.11
N ARG A 338 -1.64 -10.53 0.80
CA ARG A 338 -0.43 -11.10 0.23
C ARG A 338 -0.39 -12.59 0.44
N ILE A 339 -0.14 -13.33 -0.62
CA ILE A 339 0.14 -14.76 -0.57
C ILE A 339 1.61 -14.93 -0.92
N LYS A 340 2.39 -15.53 -0.01
CA LYS A 340 3.84 -15.78 -0.20
C LYS A 340 4.62 -14.51 -0.58
N GLY A 341 4.24 -13.37 0.00
CA GLY A 341 4.86 -12.06 -0.25
C GLY A 341 4.32 -11.30 -1.47
N VAL A 342 3.60 -11.98 -2.38
CA VAL A 342 3.00 -11.39 -3.58
C VAL A 342 1.65 -10.77 -3.24
N GLY A 343 1.45 -9.50 -3.63
CA GLY A 343 0.15 -8.82 -3.50
C GLY A 343 -0.87 -9.38 -4.48
N ILE A 344 -2.09 -9.63 -3.99
CA ILE A 344 -3.22 -10.07 -4.81
C ILE A 344 -4.15 -8.87 -5.04
N GLY A 345 -4.19 -8.38 -6.28
CA GLY A 345 -4.98 -7.21 -6.65
C GLY A 345 -4.46 -5.91 -6.03
N SER A 346 -5.35 -4.93 -5.90
CA SER A 346 -5.08 -3.65 -5.25
C SER A 346 -5.54 -3.65 -3.78
N TYR A 347 -5.24 -2.58 -3.05
CA TYR A 347 -5.80 -2.40 -1.71
C TYR A 347 -7.33 -2.35 -1.78
N ASP A 348 -7.98 -3.23 -1.02
CA ASP A 348 -9.42 -3.24 -0.91
C ASP A 348 -9.89 -2.19 0.10
N ARG A 349 -10.43 -1.09 -0.44
CA ARG A 349 -10.99 0.05 0.32
C ARG A 349 -12.28 -0.31 1.08
N SER A 350 -12.94 -1.41 0.72
CA SER A 350 -14.13 -1.90 1.40
C SER A 350 -13.82 -2.77 2.62
N PHE A 351 -12.55 -3.15 2.83
CA PHE A 351 -12.12 -4.06 3.90
C PHE A 351 -12.90 -5.38 3.86
N LEU A 352 -12.90 -6.03 2.69
CA LEU A 352 -13.61 -7.25 2.38
C LEU A 352 -15.13 -7.08 2.54
N HIS A 353 -15.68 -6.02 1.95
CA HIS A 353 -17.09 -5.63 2.00
C HIS A 353 -17.65 -5.40 3.41
N TYR A 354 -16.87 -4.74 4.27
CA TYR A 354 -17.28 -4.48 5.65
C TYR A 354 -18.65 -3.80 5.71
N PRO A 355 -19.62 -4.35 6.47
CA PRO A 355 -21.03 -4.06 6.26
C PRO A 355 -21.49 -2.71 6.86
N LYS A 356 -20.72 -2.10 7.76
CA LYS A 356 -21.12 -0.86 8.44
C LYS A 356 -20.45 0.36 7.83
N ALA A 357 -21.21 1.44 7.69
CA ALA A 357 -20.69 2.73 7.27
C ALA A 357 -19.93 3.42 8.42
N GLU A 358 -18.61 3.57 8.25
CA GLU A 358 -17.70 4.19 9.24
C GLU A 358 -17.19 5.57 8.77
N GLY A 359 -17.88 6.15 7.78
CA GLY A 359 -17.63 7.48 7.24
C GLY A 359 -16.17 7.68 6.77
N PRO A 360 -15.50 8.79 7.14
CA PRO A 360 -14.15 9.09 6.64
C PRO A 360 -13.06 8.17 7.21
N MET A 361 -13.36 7.31 8.20
CA MET A 361 -12.36 6.46 8.86
C MET A 361 -11.75 5.42 7.91
N PHE A 362 -12.49 4.95 6.91
CA PHE A 362 -11.92 4.05 5.88
C PHE A 362 -10.77 4.69 5.11
N SER A 363 -10.90 5.96 4.77
CA SER A 363 -9.84 6.70 4.06
C SER A 363 -8.60 6.98 4.92
N GLN A 364 -8.68 6.70 6.22
CA GLN A 364 -7.64 6.88 7.23
C GLN A 364 -6.93 5.57 7.60
N LEU A 365 -7.35 4.45 7.00
CA LEU A 365 -6.87 3.11 7.29
C LEU A 365 -6.10 2.52 6.11
N SER A 366 -5.03 1.82 6.45
CA SER A 366 -4.25 0.97 5.55
C SER A 366 -3.86 -0.30 6.30
N GLY A 367 -3.58 -1.39 5.60
CA GLY A 367 -3.06 -2.59 6.23
C GLY A 367 -2.67 -3.65 5.22
N GLU A 368 -1.95 -4.65 5.70
CA GLU A 368 -1.60 -5.82 4.90
C GLU A 368 -1.89 -7.09 5.69
N LEU A 369 -2.38 -8.13 4.99
CA LEU A 369 -2.52 -9.49 5.49
C LEU A 369 -1.53 -10.40 4.75
N PHE A 370 -0.69 -11.11 5.49
CA PHE A 370 0.29 -12.06 4.99
C PHE A 370 -0.21 -13.48 5.22
N VAL A 371 -0.69 -14.12 4.16
CA VAL A 371 -1.15 -15.50 4.19
C VAL A 371 0.03 -16.44 3.96
N GLU A 372 0.30 -17.27 4.96
CA GLU A 372 1.37 -18.27 4.95
C GLU A 372 0.85 -19.63 4.45
N ILE A 373 -0.36 -20.04 4.86
CA ILE A 373 -0.99 -21.31 4.50
C ILE A 373 -2.46 -21.06 4.13
N GLY A 374 -2.93 -21.71 3.06
CA GLY A 374 -4.31 -21.61 2.61
C GLY A 374 -4.55 -20.44 1.64
N LEU A 375 -5.82 -20.09 1.46
CA LEU A 375 -6.37 -19.08 0.52
C LEU A 375 -6.02 -19.22 -0.97
N GLU A 376 -4.96 -19.92 -1.37
CA GLU A 376 -4.57 -20.07 -2.78
C GLU A 376 -5.67 -20.71 -3.65
N ASP A 377 -6.47 -21.62 -3.09
CA ASP A 377 -7.60 -22.24 -3.81
C ASP A 377 -8.79 -21.28 -3.99
N ALA A 378 -8.80 -20.17 -3.26
CA ALA A 378 -9.75 -19.08 -3.46
C ALA A 378 -9.31 -18.13 -4.56
N LEU A 379 -8.07 -18.20 -5.06
CA LEU A 379 -7.61 -17.30 -6.12
C LEU A 379 -8.37 -17.58 -7.41
N ASN A 380 -8.87 -16.51 -8.02
CA ASN A 380 -9.33 -16.58 -9.39
C ASN A 380 -8.11 -16.79 -10.32
N ILE A 381 -8.37 -17.26 -11.54
CA ILE A 381 -7.30 -17.61 -12.50
C ILE A 381 -6.45 -16.40 -12.84
N ASP A 382 -7.01 -15.19 -12.72
CA ASP A 382 -6.30 -13.93 -12.90
C ASP A 382 -5.24 -13.62 -11.84
N ARG A 383 -5.24 -14.34 -10.72
CA ARG A 383 -4.38 -14.12 -9.55
C ARG A 383 -4.41 -12.67 -9.04
N ASN A 384 -5.50 -11.95 -9.30
CA ASN A 384 -5.72 -10.56 -8.92
C ASN A 384 -6.99 -10.39 -8.08
N SER A 385 -7.78 -11.45 -7.94
CA SER A 385 -9.00 -11.45 -7.13
C SER A 385 -9.24 -12.81 -6.49
N PHE A 386 -10.18 -12.85 -5.55
CA PHE A 386 -10.58 -14.06 -4.85
C PHE A 386 -12.02 -14.43 -5.21
N ASN A 387 -12.33 -15.73 -5.22
CA ASN A 387 -13.68 -16.23 -5.08
C ASN A 387 -14.16 -15.93 -3.65
N GLU A 388 -15.02 -14.93 -3.53
CA GLU A 388 -15.51 -14.44 -2.25
C GLU A 388 -16.40 -15.43 -1.49
N THR A 389 -16.87 -16.50 -2.15
CA THR A 389 -17.65 -17.57 -1.52
C THR A 389 -16.76 -18.65 -0.88
N HIS A 390 -15.45 -18.62 -1.12
CA HIS A 390 -14.54 -19.63 -0.61
C HIS A 390 -14.37 -19.55 0.92
N LYS A 391 -14.40 -20.69 1.61
CA LYS A 391 -14.34 -20.78 3.09
C LYS A 391 -13.19 -19.99 3.73
N HIS A 392 -11.98 -20.07 3.16
CA HIS A 392 -10.83 -19.32 3.68
C HIS A 392 -10.99 -17.81 3.53
N TYR A 393 -11.61 -17.35 2.43
CA TYR A 393 -11.87 -15.92 2.21
C TYR A 393 -12.88 -15.41 3.24
N LEU A 394 -14.00 -16.13 3.39
CA LEU A 394 -15.03 -15.83 4.39
C LEU A 394 -14.46 -15.79 5.82
N GLN A 395 -13.57 -16.73 6.16
CA GLN A 395 -12.93 -16.75 7.47
C GLN A 395 -12.03 -15.53 7.73
N ILE A 396 -11.22 -15.13 6.75
CA ILE A 396 -10.39 -13.93 6.84
C ILE A 396 -11.27 -12.69 7.00
N ARG A 397 -12.33 -12.60 6.19
CA ARG A 397 -13.31 -11.52 6.22
C ARG A 397 -13.93 -11.39 7.60
N ASP A 398 -14.46 -12.47 8.16
CA ASP A 398 -15.15 -12.44 9.45
C ASP A 398 -14.20 -12.04 10.59
N ILE A 399 -12.95 -12.52 10.59
CA ILE A 399 -11.91 -12.12 11.55
C ILE A 399 -11.59 -10.62 11.40
N LEU A 400 -11.41 -10.14 10.17
CA LEU A 400 -11.11 -8.74 9.91
C LEU A 400 -12.26 -7.84 10.36
N TRP A 401 -13.51 -8.23 10.08
CA TRP A 401 -14.70 -7.49 10.48
C TRP A 401 -14.83 -7.38 11.99
N GLU A 402 -14.62 -8.48 12.73
CA GLU A 402 -14.64 -8.47 14.19
C GLU A 402 -13.52 -7.58 14.75
N TYR A 403 -12.31 -7.69 14.18
CA TYR A 403 -11.17 -6.88 14.58
C TYR A 403 -11.39 -5.36 14.37
N LEU A 404 -12.09 -5.00 13.29
CA LEU A 404 -12.42 -3.61 12.97
C LEU A 404 -13.57 -3.08 13.82
N GLY A 405 -14.64 -3.88 13.97
CA GLY A 405 -15.98 -3.43 14.36
C GLY A 405 -16.46 -3.77 15.76
N SER A 406 -15.71 -4.57 16.52
CA SER A 406 -15.99 -4.91 17.92
C SER A 406 -16.04 -3.68 18.83
N GLY A 407 -16.62 -3.82 20.03
CA GLY A 407 -16.82 -2.72 20.99
C GLY A 407 -15.52 -2.03 21.43
N ASP A 408 -14.41 -2.77 21.40
CA ASP A 408 -13.04 -2.34 21.66
C ASP A 408 -12.12 -2.43 20.42
N GLY A 409 -12.72 -2.65 19.24
CA GLY A 409 -12.03 -2.76 17.95
C GLY A 409 -11.46 -1.44 17.42
N VAL A 410 -10.88 -1.51 16.22
CA VAL A 410 -10.19 -0.39 15.57
C VAL A 410 -11.07 0.86 15.49
N PHE A 411 -12.31 0.75 15.02
CA PHE A 411 -13.18 1.92 14.86
C PHE A 411 -13.58 2.55 16.20
N ALA A 412 -13.75 1.75 17.26
CA ALA A 412 -14.04 2.27 18.59
C ALA A 412 -12.87 3.10 19.14
N ASP A 413 -11.63 2.61 19.00
CA ASP A 413 -10.42 3.34 19.40
C ASP A 413 -10.23 4.65 18.59
N ILE A 414 -10.48 4.64 17.27
CA ILE A 414 -10.38 5.85 16.44
C ILE A 414 -11.36 6.92 16.94
N ARG A 415 -12.62 6.54 17.21
CA ARG A 415 -13.64 7.46 17.75
C ARG A 415 -13.21 8.04 19.10
N TYR A 416 -12.69 7.20 20.00
CA TYR A 416 -12.21 7.62 21.30
C TYR A 416 -11.04 8.63 21.19
N ARG A 417 -10.03 8.32 20.38
CA ARG A 417 -8.88 9.21 20.14
C ARG A 417 -9.29 10.53 19.51
N SER A 418 -10.20 10.50 18.53
CA SER A 418 -10.74 11.70 17.88
C SER A 418 -11.51 12.59 18.86
N LYS A 419 -12.30 12.00 19.76
CA LYS A 419 -13.01 12.74 20.82
C LYS A 419 -12.02 13.43 21.77
N ARG A 420 -11.05 12.69 22.31
CA ARG A 420 -10.02 13.24 23.23
C ARG A 420 -9.20 14.35 22.60
N ARG A 421 -8.85 14.21 21.32
CA ARG A 421 -8.13 15.24 20.57
C ARG A 421 -8.95 16.52 20.47
N ARG A 422 -10.23 16.43 20.06
CA ARG A 422 -11.14 17.58 19.99
C ARG A 422 -11.30 18.26 21.35
N GLU A 423 -11.41 17.50 22.43
CA GLU A 423 -11.48 18.03 23.80
C GLU A 423 -10.18 18.77 24.18
N SER A 424 -9.02 18.19 23.87
CA SER A 424 -7.72 18.82 24.14
C SER A 424 -7.48 20.07 23.29
N GLU A 425 -7.85 20.06 22.01
CA GLU A 425 -7.74 21.21 21.11
C GLU A 425 -8.64 22.36 21.58
N LYS A 426 -9.89 22.06 21.96
CA LYS A 426 -10.81 23.03 22.56
C LYS A 426 -10.29 23.62 23.87
N LYS A 427 -9.68 22.80 24.73
CA LYS A 427 -9.08 23.29 25.99
C LYS A 427 -7.93 24.24 25.73
N LYS A 428 -7.03 23.91 24.80
CA LYS A 428 -5.90 24.77 24.42
C LYS A 428 -6.34 26.09 23.78
N LEU A 429 -7.33 26.06 22.89
CA LEU A 429 -7.89 27.28 22.29
C LEU A 429 -8.50 28.19 23.36
N ALA A 430 -9.27 27.62 24.29
CA ALA A 430 -9.79 28.38 25.42
C ALA A 430 -8.67 29.00 26.26
N GLU A 431 -7.61 28.24 26.58
CA GLU A 431 -6.44 28.76 27.32
C GLU A 431 -5.78 29.93 26.59
N ILE A 432 -5.57 29.84 25.27
CA ILE A 432 -5.01 30.93 24.44
C ILE A 432 -5.91 32.17 24.49
N GLU A 433 -7.22 32.01 24.26
CA GLU A 433 -8.17 33.12 24.32
C GLU A 433 -8.22 33.80 25.70
N PHE A 434 -7.99 33.06 26.79
CA PHE A 434 -7.91 33.66 28.13
C PHE A 434 -6.59 34.40 28.35
N GLU A 435 -5.47 33.87 27.90
CA GLU A 435 -4.17 34.55 28.00
C GLU A 435 -4.16 35.86 27.22
N GLU A 436 -4.78 35.90 26.03
CA GLU A 436 -4.95 37.13 25.25
C GLU A 436 -5.73 38.20 26.04
N ILE A 437 -6.83 37.82 26.69
CA ILE A 437 -7.63 38.76 27.51
C ILE A 437 -6.86 39.22 28.74
N LEU A 438 -6.11 38.33 29.40
CA LEU A 438 -5.26 38.70 30.52
C LEU A 438 -4.15 39.68 30.10
N SER A 439 -3.56 39.49 28.91
CA SER A 439 -2.62 40.43 28.31
C SER A 439 -3.27 41.80 28.07
N SER A 440 -4.45 41.84 27.43
CA SER A 440 -5.20 43.09 27.21
C SER A 440 -5.54 43.80 28.51
N ILE A 441 -5.96 43.07 29.55
CA ILE A 441 -6.22 43.65 30.89
C ILE A 441 -4.92 44.24 31.48
N ARG A 442 -3.79 43.54 31.35
CA ARG A 442 -2.49 44.02 31.82
C ARG A 442 -2.07 45.29 31.09
N GLU A 443 -2.22 45.36 29.78
CA GLU A 443 -1.87 46.53 28.96
C GLU A 443 -2.77 47.73 29.24
N VAL A 444 -4.08 47.51 29.32
CA VAL A 444 -5.08 48.59 29.41
C VAL A 444 -5.26 49.12 30.83
N ILE A 445 -5.18 48.22 31.83
CA ILE A 445 -5.48 48.53 33.23
C ILE A 445 -4.23 48.41 34.13
N GLY A 446 -3.14 47.79 33.68
CA GLY A 446 -1.91 47.69 34.46
C GLY A 446 -1.97 46.68 35.61
N ILE A 447 -2.91 45.73 35.57
CA ILE A 447 -3.02 44.68 36.59
C ILE A 447 -2.82 43.29 36.02
N ASP A 448 -2.23 42.43 36.84
CA ASP A 448 -2.12 41.01 36.56
C ASP A 448 -3.10 40.24 37.45
N ILE A 449 -3.92 39.38 36.84
CA ILE A 449 -4.90 38.55 37.54
C ILE A 449 -4.56 37.09 37.33
N LYS A 450 -4.39 36.36 38.43
CA LYS A 450 -4.19 34.92 38.40
C LYS A 450 -5.53 34.18 38.31
N LEU A 451 -5.74 33.44 37.22
CA LEU A 451 -6.91 32.59 37.04
C LEU A 451 -6.67 31.19 37.63
N VAL A 452 -7.64 30.65 38.35
CA VAL A 452 -7.63 29.27 38.84
C VAL A 452 -8.98 28.61 38.56
N ARG A 453 -8.96 27.38 38.06
CA ARG A 453 -10.17 26.54 37.97
C ARG A 453 -10.08 25.46 39.04
N SER A 454 -11.07 25.41 39.91
CA SER A 454 -11.18 24.37 40.93
C SER A 454 -12.09 23.25 40.43
N SER A 455 -11.77 22.00 40.78
CA SER A 455 -12.65 20.85 40.59
C SER A 455 -13.59 20.63 41.79
N SER A 456 -13.34 21.30 42.92
CA SER A 456 -14.16 21.18 44.13
C SER A 456 -15.42 22.05 44.02
N ILE A 457 -16.57 21.49 44.37
CA ILE A 457 -17.82 22.24 44.51
C ILE A 457 -17.80 22.96 45.87
N ILE A 458 -18.15 24.24 45.91
CA ILE A 458 -18.30 24.99 47.16
C ILE A 458 -19.63 25.77 47.16
N ASN A 459 -20.25 25.92 48.33
CA ASN A 459 -21.53 26.62 48.51
C ASN A 459 -21.40 28.16 48.50
N LYS A 460 -20.47 28.71 47.71
CA LYS A 460 -20.20 30.17 47.63
C LYS A 460 -20.46 30.78 46.25
N GLY A 461 -21.10 30.03 45.36
CA GLY A 461 -21.47 30.46 44.01
C GLY A 461 -20.40 30.12 42.94
N PRO A 462 -20.64 30.55 41.69
CA PRO A 462 -19.89 30.08 40.52
C PRO A 462 -18.43 30.54 40.47
N TYR A 463 -18.08 31.64 41.16
CA TYR A 463 -16.72 32.18 41.20
C TYR A 463 -16.43 32.95 42.48
N ILE A 464 -15.14 33.06 42.83
CA ILE A 464 -14.66 33.95 43.90
C ILE A 464 -13.48 34.75 43.37
N PHE A 465 -13.56 36.08 43.51
CA PHE A 465 -12.43 36.97 43.26
C PHE A 465 -11.81 37.44 44.58
N ASN A 466 -10.55 37.09 44.81
CA ASN A 466 -9.77 37.62 45.92
C ASN A 466 -8.99 38.86 45.47
N LYS A 467 -9.49 40.06 45.84
CA LYS A 467 -8.91 41.35 45.45
C LYS A 467 -7.47 41.52 45.94
N ALA A 468 -7.17 41.12 47.17
CA ALA A 468 -5.82 41.25 47.76
C ALA A 468 -4.79 40.37 47.04
N LYS A 469 -5.17 39.15 46.66
CA LYS A 469 -4.31 38.19 45.95
C LYS A 469 -4.42 38.30 44.42
N ARG A 470 -5.23 39.23 43.90
CA ARG A 470 -5.60 39.38 42.48
C ARG A 470 -5.90 38.04 41.81
N ARG A 471 -6.68 37.20 42.49
CA ARG A 471 -6.90 35.81 42.10
C ARG A 471 -8.38 35.54 41.87
N LEU A 472 -8.73 35.16 40.65
CA LEU A 472 -10.09 34.74 40.28
C LEU A 472 -10.17 33.22 40.22
N VAL A 473 -11.06 32.62 41.01
CA VAL A 473 -11.27 31.17 41.06
C VAL A 473 -12.66 30.83 40.53
N PHE A 474 -12.75 30.01 39.50
CA PHE A 474 -14.01 29.43 39.01
C PHE A 474 -14.26 28.05 39.62
N TYR A 475 -15.51 27.78 39.99
CA TYR A 475 -15.95 26.51 40.59
C TYR A 475 -17.00 25.82 39.71
N PRO A 476 -17.16 24.49 39.77
CA PRO A 476 -18.26 23.80 39.10
C PRO A 476 -19.59 24.20 39.77
N ASP A 477 -20.55 24.68 38.98
CA ASP A 477 -21.84 25.23 39.44
C ASP A 477 -22.88 25.14 38.30
N SER A 478 -24.17 25.02 38.64
CA SER A 478 -25.29 24.99 37.68
C SER A 478 -25.44 26.26 36.84
N PHE A 479 -24.86 27.38 37.29
CA PHE A 479 -24.77 28.64 36.55
C PHE A 479 -24.03 28.50 35.21
N TRP A 480 -23.08 27.56 35.12
CA TRP A 480 -22.30 27.35 33.91
C TRP A 480 -23.06 26.51 32.90
N THR A 481 -23.15 27.02 31.67
CA THR A 481 -23.85 26.29 30.61
C THR A 481 -23.01 25.12 30.10
N ARG A 482 -23.72 24.11 29.57
CA ARG A 482 -23.07 22.98 28.86
C ARG A 482 -22.47 23.43 27.53
N ASN A 483 -22.92 24.55 26.97
CA ASN A 483 -22.34 25.13 25.76
C ASN A 483 -21.03 25.84 26.11
N GLN A 484 -19.92 25.25 25.70
CA GLN A 484 -18.58 25.76 26.02
C GLN A 484 -18.35 27.19 25.53
N LYS A 485 -18.85 27.58 24.34
CA LYS A 485 -18.64 28.95 23.82
C LYS A 485 -19.32 29.98 24.71
N GLU A 486 -20.54 29.70 25.12
CA GLU A 486 -21.31 30.58 26.01
C GLU A 486 -20.70 30.63 27.41
N ARG A 487 -20.30 29.48 27.97
CA ARG A 487 -19.57 29.43 29.24
C ARG A 487 -18.30 30.28 29.18
N LEU A 488 -17.51 30.15 28.13
CA LEU A 488 -16.30 30.95 27.91
C LEU A 488 -16.64 32.44 27.86
N SER A 489 -17.65 32.86 27.11
CA SER A 489 -18.10 34.25 27.07
C SER A 489 -18.48 34.79 28.46
N ARG A 490 -19.20 33.99 29.27
CA ARG A 490 -19.55 34.37 30.66
C ARG A 490 -18.30 34.51 31.54
N GLU A 491 -17.39 33.55 31.48
CA GLU A 491 -16.12 33.58 32.22
C GLU A 491 -15.29 34.83 31.85
N LYS A 492 -15.22 35.18 30.56
CA LYS A 492 -14.54 36.38 30.04
C LYS A 492 -15.15 37.68 30.60
N ILE A 493 -16.47 37.79 30.60
CA ILE A 493 -17.19 38.95 31.17
C ILE A 493 -16.90 39.07 32.68
N ILE A 494 -16.95 37.96 33.42
CA ILE A 494 -16.66 37.96 34.86
C ILE A 494 -15.21 38.38 35.15
N LEU A 495 -14.26 37.94 34.33
CA LEU A 495 -12.87 38.35 34.41
C LEU A 495 -12.72 39.87 34.19
N ALA A 496 -13.33 40.41 33.13
CA ALA A 496 -13.31 41.85 32.83
C ALA A 496 -13.95 42.68 33.96
N LEU A 497 -15.11 42.26 34.46
CA LEU A 497 -15.78 42.89 35.61
C LEU A 497 -14.89 42.89 36.86
N SER A 498 -14.27 41.75 37.17
CA SER A 498 -13.39 41.61 38.34
C SER A 498 -12.15 42.49 38.21
N ALA A 499 -11.59 42.58 37.00
CA ALA A 499 -10.47 43.44 36.69
C ALA A 499 -10.80 44.92 36.87
N ALA A 500 -11.86 45.41 36.23
CA ALA A 500 -12.31 46.80 36.36
C ALA A 500 -12.59 47.16 37.83
N LYS A 501 -13.31 46.30 38.57
CA LYS A 501 -13.62 46.52 39.99
C LYS A 501 -12.38 46.59 40.89
N THR A 502 -11.26 46.01 40.47
CA THR A 502 -10.03 46.02 41.26
C THR A 502 -9.43 47.41 41.32
N VAL A 503 -9.41 48.13 40.18
CA VAL A 503 -8.75 49.43 40.03
C VAL A 503 -9.67 50.63 40.24
N SER A 504 -10.97 50.45 40.07
CA SER A 504 -11.92 51.56 40.15
C SER A 504 -12.27 51.94 41.59
N LYS A 505 -12.29 53.24 41.87
CA LYS A 505 -12.67 53.86 43.15
C LYS A 505 -14.09 54.45 43.12
N SER A 506 -14.65 54.64 41.93
CA SER A 506 -16.02 55.14 41.71
C SER A 506 -16.75 54.34 40.63
N VAL A 507 -18.07 54.51 40.55
CA VAL A 507 -18.91 53.88 39.52
C VAL A 507 -18.52 54.35 38.12
N ASN A 508 -18.32 55.66 37.93
CA ASN A 508 -17.90 56.22 36.64
C ASN A 508 -16.53 55.68 36.18
N GLU A 509 -15.60 55.49 37.12
CA GLU A 509 -14.30 54.90 36.82
C GLU A 509 -14.41 53.41 36.48
N PHE A 510 -15.34 52.69 37.11
CA PHE A 510 -15.65 51.30 36.78
C PHE A 510 -16.20 51.16 35.36
N GLU A 511 -17.19 51.96 35.00
CA GLU A 511 -17.77 51.99 33.65
C GLU A 511 -16.71 52.31 32.58
N LYS A 512 -15.86 53.31 32.83
CA LYS A 512 -14.77 53.66 31.92
C LYS A 512 -13.77 52.51 31.75
N ASN A 513 -13.37 51.86 32.85
CA ASN A 513 -12.39 50.78 32.81
C ASN A 513 -12.94 49.50 32.16
N ILE A 514 -14.21 49.16 32.38
CA ILE A 514 -14.80 48.00 31.72
C ILE A 514 -14.98 48.23 30.22
N LEU A 515 -15.41 49.43 29.80
CA LEU A 515 -15.52 49.78 28.39
C LEU A 515 -14.16 49.69 27.69
N LYS A 516 -13.07 50.12 28.36
CA LYS A 516 -11.71 49.96 27.84
C LYS A 516 -11.30 48.50 27.68
N ILE A 517 -11.56 47.62 28.66
CA ILE A 517 -11.26 46.18 28.54
C ILE A 517 -12.05 45.56 27.39
N LEU A 518 -13.35 45.86 27.32
CA LEU A 518 -14.24 45.28 26.31
C LEU A 518 -13.92 45.81 24.90
N ALA A 519 -13.47 47.06 24.77
CA ALA A 519 -13.06 47.65 23.49
C ALA A 519 -11.72 47.10 22.96
N CYS A 520 -10.85 46.58 23.83
CA CYS A 520 -9.60 45.92 23.44
C CYS A 520 -9.74 44.41 23.18
N GLY A 521 -10.91 43.83 23.47
CA GLY A 521 -11.21 42.44 23.12
C GLY A 521 -11.61 42.35 21.64
N LYS A 522 -10.78 41.68 20.83
CA LYS A 522 -11.24 41.13 19.54
C LYS A 522 -12.15 39.92 19.76
#